data_AF-X1C845-F1
#
_entry.id   AF-X1C845-F1
#
_cell.length_a   1.000
_cell.length_b   1.000
_cell.length_c   1.000
_cell.angle_alpha   90.00
_cell.angle_beta   90.00
_cell.angle_gamma   90.00
#
_symmetry.space_group_name_H-M   'P 1'
#
loop_
_entity.id
_entity.type
_entity.pdbx_description
1 polymer ?
#
loop_
_entity_poly.entity_id
_entity_poly.type
_entity_poly.pdbx_seq_one_letter_code
_entity_poly.pdbx_strand_id
1 'polypeptide(L)'
;MSSRTNHKWAFRARFRRHAFGWRSQPAIKRIREAVSEIKKAARKDPVLGGEGAVLFLEKISPAIEQVDSSSGAIGTAVNNVIEALVPIIAKAPADGRQRDNWLERLWHAVEADDIPYIEMLPDYWGPLCVTPERASHWADVFINAVRMAWSPNPELRGYFKGTAACLSALLTAGRNAEIVELLERAPHKFWQERKWGVKALLAMGKKAEALRFAENSRGLNEPELMISEACEEILLESGMAEEAYRRYAIEANQKNTYLATFRAIV
;
A
#
# COMPACT_ATOMS: atom_id res chain seq x y z
N MET A 1 29.20 -18.00 -7.58
CA MET A 1 29.28 -16.56 -7.27
C MET A 1 29.52 -15.79 -8.55
N SER A 2 28.46 -15.37 -9.24
CA SER A 2 28.60 -14.49 -10.41
C SER A 2 28.90 -13.08 -9.92
N SER A 3 29.94 -12.46 -10.44
CA SER A 3 30.26 -11.06 -10.14
C SER A 3 29.06 -10.21 -10.52
N ARG A 4 28.44 -9.54 -9.54
CA ARG A 4 27.40 -8.53 -9.78
C ARG A 4 28.06 -7.40 -10.58
N THR A 5 27.98 -7.46 -11.90
CA THR A 5 28.23 -6.30 -12.74
C THR A 5 27.31 -5.20 -12.24
N ASN A 6 27.90 -4.08 -11.83
CA ASN A 6 27.18 -2.98 -11.18
C ASN A 6 26.30 -2.32 -12.26
N HIS A 7 25.09 -2.84 -12.44
CA HIS A 7 24.19 -2.40 -13.49
C HIS A 7 23.96 -0.90 -13.36
N LYS A 8 24.28 -0.16 -14.42
CA LYS A 8 24.21 1.30 -14.40
C LYS A 8 22.80 1.75 -14.77
N TRP A 9 21.96 1.93 -13.75
CA TRP A 9 20.62 2.50 -13.89
C TRP A 9 20.68 3.95 -14.40
N ALA A 10 20.05 4.21 -15.55
CA ALA A 10 19.97 5.55 -16.13
C ALA A 10 19.12 6.48 -15.27
N PHE A 11 18.04 5.97 -14.65
CA PHE A 11 17.22 6.75 -13.74
C PHE A 11 18.00 7.27 -12.52
N ARG A 12 19.02 6.54 -12.03
CA ARG A 12 19.73 6.91 -10.79
C ARG A 12 20.31 8.32 -10.82
N ALA A 13 20.85 8.75 -11.96
CA ALA A 13 21.42 10.09 -12.14
C ALA A 13 20.34 11.20 -12.23
N ARG A 14 19.11 10.82 -12.59
CA ARG A 14 17.97 11.73 -12.81
C ARG A 14 17.16 11.96 -11.55
N PHE A 15 17.15 11.01 -10.62
CA PHE A 15 16.43 11.08 -9.34
C PHE A 15 17.41 11.39 -8.19
N ARG A 16 18.09 12.53 -8.28
CA ARG A 16 18.83 13.13 -7.16
C ARG A 16 17.85 13.92 -6.29
N ARG A 17 18.19 14.18 -5.02
CA ARG A 17 17.35 15.02 -4.15
C ARG A 17 17.09 16.37 -4.83
N HIS A 18 15.85 16.83 -4.81
CA HIS A 18 15.37 18.06 -5.47
C HIS A 18 15.72 18.17 -6.96
N ALA A 19 15.76 17.04 -7.68
CA ALA A 19 16.13 17.04 -9.10
C ALA A 19 15.06 17.67 -10.02
N PHE A 20 13.83 17.82 -9.53
CA PHE A 20 12.73 18.41 -10.28
C PHE A 20 12.29 19.73 -9.64
N GLY A 21 11.87 20.70 -10.47
CA GLY A 21 11.21 21.91 -9.99
C GLY A 21 9.70 21.71 -9.81
N TRP A 22 8.97 22.81 -9.63
CA TRP A 22 7.53 22.79 -9.30
C TRP A 22 6.61 22.08 -10.30
N ARG A 23 7.01 21.92 -11.56
CA ARG A 23 6.16 21.31 -12.59
C ARG A 23 6.14 19.79 -12.47
N SER A 24 4.94 19.20 -12.45
CA SER A 24 4.75 17.74 -12.35
C SER A 24 5.11 16.97 -13.63
N GLN A 25 4.83 17.51 -14.82
CA GLN A 25 4.99 16.78 -16.09
C GLN A 25 6.43 16.27 -16.37
N PRO A 26 7.50 17.06 -16.15
CA PRO A 26 8.87 16.57 -16.27
C PRO A 26 9.18 15.39 -15.35
N ALA A 27 8.73 15.44 -14.09
CA ALA A 27 8.92 14.36 -13.13
C ALA A 27 8.17 13.09 -13.57
N ILE A 28 6.88 13.22 -13.92
CA ILE A 28 6.04 12.12 -14.40
C ILE A 28 6.66 11.43 -15.63
N LYS A 29 7.21 12.20 -16.58
CA LYS A 29 7.90 11.64 -17.74
C LYS A 29 9.10 10.78 -17.31
N ARG A 30 9.94 11.29 -16.42
CA ARG A 30 11.12 10.53 -15.94
C ARG A 30 10.75 9.32 -15.10
N ILE A 31 9.64 9.39 -14.36
CA ILE A 31 9.10 8.26 -13.60
C ILE A 31 8.73 7.12 -14.56
N ARG A 32 7.99 7.42 -15.63
CA ARG A 32 7.60 6.42 -16.65
C ARG A 32 8.81 5.78 -17.34
N GLU A 33 9.84 6.57 -17.63
CA GLU A 33 11.10 6.08 -18.20
C GLU A 33 11.81 5.10 -17.24
N ALA A 34 11.89 5.44 -15.94
CA ALA A 34 12.51 4.59 -14.92
C ALA A 34 11.75 3.26 -14.74
N VAL A 35 10.42 3.31 -14.64
CA VAL A 35 9.59 2.09 -14.56
C VAL A 35 9.77 1.21 -15.80
N SER A 36 9.86 1.81 -17.00
CA SER A 36 10.09 1.07 -18.23
C SER A 36 11.48 0.41 -18.26
N GLU A 37 12.50 1.08 -17.76
CA GLU A 37 13.85 0.55 -17.60
C GLU A 37 13.86 -0.66 -16.65
N ILE A 38 13.25 -0.52 -15.47
CA ILE A 38 13.15 -1.58 -14.45
C ILE A 38 12.39 -2.79 -14.99
N LYS A 39 11.23 -2.58 -15.63
CA LYS A 39 10.44 -3.67 -16.25
C LYS A 39 11.24 -4.43 -17.32
N LYS A 40 12.06 -3.74 -18.11
CA LYS A 40 12.93 -4.39 -19.11
C LYS A 40 14.02 -5.23 -18.45
N ALA A 41 14.64 -4.74 -17.38
CA ALA A 41 15.63 -5.49 -16.62
C ALA A 41 15.00 -6.73 -15.96
N ALA A 42 13.85 -6.56 -15.30
CA ALA A 42 13.13 -7.63 -14.60
C ALA A 42 12.74 -8.82 -15.49
N ARG A 43 12.50 -8.59 -16.79
CA ARG A 43 12.22 -9.66 -17.76
C ARG A 43 13.42 -10.55 -18.06
N LYS A 44 14.64 -10.04 -17.88
CA LYS A 44 15.89 -10.77 -18.16
C LYS A 44 16.51 -11.32 -16.88
N ASP A 45 16.50 -10.50 -15.83
CA ASP A 45 17.01 -10.82 -14.51
C ASP A 45 16.01 -10.26 -13.48
N PRO A 46 15.11 -11.10 -12.95
CA PRO A 46 14.11 -10.67 -11.98
C PRO A 46 14.71 -10.11 -10.69
N VAL A 47 15.86 -10.62 -10.23
CA VAL A 47 16.52 -10.13 -9.00
C VAL A 47 17.11 -8.75 -9.24
N LEU A 48 17.74 -8.53 -10.40
CA LEU A 48 18.18 -7.19 -10.80
C LEU A 48 17.00 -6.23 -10.95
N GLY A 49 15.87 -6.69 -11.52
CA GLY A 49 14.64 -5.92 -11.61
C GLY A 49 14.11 -5.50 -10.24
N GLY A 50 14.07 -6.42 -9.28
CA GLY A 50 13.69 -6.14 -7.88
C GLY A 50 14.62 -5.14 -7.22
N GLU A 51 15.94 -5.31 -7.37
CA GLU A 51 16.95 -4.36 -6.87
C GLU A 51 16.76 -2.95 -7.46
N GLY A 52 16.48 -2.85 -8.76
CA GLY A 52 16.18 -1.59 -9.43
C GLY A 52 14.90 -0.93 -8.94
N ALA A 53 13.87 -1.74 -8.67
CA ALA A 53 12.60 -1.27 -8.12
C ALA A 53 12.77 -0.69 -6.71
N VAL A 54 13.49 -1.40 -5.83
CA VAL A 54 13.83 -0.91 -4.47
C VAL A 54 14.61 0.39 -4.57
N LEU A 55 15.67 0.41 -5.39
CA LEU A 55 16.49 1.61 -5.60
C LEU A 55 15.69 2.80 -6.13
N PHE A 56 14.66 2.57 -6.93
CA PHE A 56 13.83 3.67 -7.44
C PHE A 56 12.90 4.23 -6.37
N LEU A 57 12.26 3.36 -5.57
CA LEU A 57 11.37 3.77 -4.48
C LEU A 57 12.12 4.54 -3.37
N GLU A 58 13.38 4.21 -3.09
CA GLU A 58 14.24 4.99 -2.19
C GLU A 58 14.48 6.44 -2.67
N LYS A 59 14.45 6.64 -3.99
CA LYS A 59 14.94 7.88 -4.60
C LYS A 59 13.82 8.80 -5.08
N ILE A 60 12.61 8.27 -5.27
CA ILE A 60 11.53 9.01 -5.92
C ILE A 60 11.07 10.19 -5.07
N SER A 61 10.74 9.96 -3.79
CA SER A 61 10.22 11.00 -2.90
C SER A 61 11.18 12.20 -2.75
N PRO A 62 12.44 12.03 -2.31
CA PRO A 62 13.34 13.17 -2.15
C PRO A 62 13.65 13.88 -3.48
N ALA A 63 13.50 13.20 -4.63
CA ALA A 63 13.70 13.83 -5.94
C ALA A 63 12.56 14.76 -6.33
N ILE A 64 11.32 14.41 -5.98
CA ILE A 64 10.10 15.14 -6.36
C ILE A 64 9.57 16.08 -5.28
N GLU A 65 10.28 16.23 -4.16
CA GLU A 65 9.89 17.05 -3.01
C GLU A 65 9.49 18.50 -3.37
N GLN A 66 10.08 19.07 -4.43
CA GLN A 66 9.82 20.43 -4.89
C GLN A 66 8.69 20.51 -5.94
N VAL A 67 8.09 19.38 -6.31
CA VAL A 67 7.01 19.30 -7.31
C VAL A 67 5.69 19.67 -6.65
N ASP A 68 4.93 20.57 -7.27
CA ASP A 68 3.59 20.91 -6.81
C ASP A 68 2.65 19.70 -6.93
N SER A 69 2.14 19.26 -5.77
CA SER A 69 1.24 18.13 -5.61
C SER A 69 -0.24 18.50 -5.54
N SER A 70 -0.59 19.79 -5.57
CA SER A 70 -1.97 20.28 -5.39
C SER A 70 -2.98 19.68 -6.38
N SER A 71 -2.55 19.43 -7.63
CA SER A 71 -3.39 18.79 -8.66
C SER A 71 -3.62 17.29 -8.46
N GLY A 72 -2.95 16.65 -7.50
CA GLY A 72 -2.94 15.20 -7.30
C GLY A 72 -2.17 14.41 -8.37
N ALA A 73 -1.83 15.00 -9.51
CA ALA A 73 -1.27 14.28 -10.66
C ALA A 73 0.07 13.57 -10.36
N ILE A 74 0.94 14.20 -9.57
CA ILE A 74 2.21 13.58 -9.16
C ILE A 74 1.98 12.45 -8.15
N GLY A 75 1.06 12.63 -7.19
CA GLY A 75 0.70 11.58 -6.22
C GLY A 75 0.11 10.37 -6.92
N THR A 76 -0.86 10.55 -7.83
CA THR A 76 -1.39 9.48 -8.67
C THR A 76 -0.29 8.79 -9.48
N ALA A 77 0.67 9.53 -10.01
CA ALA A 77 1.78 8.92 -10.76
C ALA A 77 2.67 8.04 -9.86
N VAL A 78 2.94 8.45 -8.62
CA VAL A 78 3.73 7.66 -7.66
C VAL A 78 2.95 6.45 -7.16
N ASN A 79 1.65 6.57 -6.90
CA ASN A 79 0.82 5.43 -6.50
C ASN A 79 0.85 4.32 -7.58
N ASN A 80 0.66 4.70 -8.85
CA ASN A 80 0.78 3.77 -9.98
C ASN A 80 2.18 3.13 -10.10
N VAL A 81 3.25 3.81 -9.67
CA VAL A 81 4.60 3.24 -9.62
C VAL A 81 4.67 2.16 -8.56
N ILE A 82 4.18 2.42 -7.35
CA ILE A 82 4.20 1.47 -6.24
C ILE A 82 3.44 0.21 -6.65
N GLU A 83 2.23 0.34 -7.19
CA GLU A 83 1.44 -0.78 -7.71
C GLU A 83 2.16 -1.58 -8.80
N ALA A 84 2.92 -0.91 -9.67
CA ALA A 84 3.66 -1.57 -10.74
C ALA A 84 4.96 -2.24 -10.27
N LEU A 85 5.60 -1.73 -9.22
CA LEU A 85 6.93 -2.16 -8.77
C LEU A 85 6.87 -3.16 -7.61
N VAL A 86 5.88 -3.07 -6.72
CA VAL A 86 5.69 -4.04 -5.63
C VAL A 86 5.65 -5.48 -6.16
N PRO A 87 4.88 -5.83 -7.22
CA PRO A 87 4.87 -7.19 -7.74
C PRO A 87 6.22 -7.62 -8.34
N ILE A 88 7.02 -6.69 -8.87
CA ILE A 88 8.36 -6.99 -9.38
C ILE A 88 9.29 -7.36 -8.23
N ILE A 89 9.24 -6.60 -7.13
CA ILE A 89 10.02 -6.89 -5.92
C ILE A 89 9.54 -8.22 -5.32
N ALA A 90 8.24 -8.39 -5.09
CA ALA A 90 7.67 -9.60 -4.48
C ALA A 90 8.01 -10.87 -5.27
N LYS A 91 7.88 -10.86 -6.60
CA LYS A 91 8.11 -12.05 -7.45
C LYS A 91 9.58 -12.35 -7.73
N ALA A 92 10.51 -11.43 -7.45
CA ALA A 92 11.93 -11.66 -7.65
C ALA A 92 12.45 -12.77 -6.70
N PRO A 93 13.12 -13.82 -7.20
CA PRO A 93 13.62 -14.93 -6.39
C PRO A 93 14.95 -14.56 -5.69
N ALA A 94 14.92 -13.47 -4.91
CA ALA A 94 16.04 -13.03 -4.10
C ALA A 94 16.24 -13.98 -2.90
N ASP A 95 17.49 -14.21 -2.50
CA ASP A 95 17.77 -14.92 -1.25
C ASP A 95 17.26 -14.14 -0.02
N GLY A 96 17.16 -14.82 1.12
CA GLY A 96 16.61 -14.23 2.35
C GLY A 96 17.34 -12.95 2.76
N ARG A 97 18.67 -12.95 2.73
CA ARG A 97 19.49 -11.80 3.13
C ARG A 97 19.25 -10.60 2.21
N GLN A 98 19.17 -10.82 0.90
CA GLN A 98 18.88 -9.75 -0.05
C GLN A 98 17.46 -9.21 0.12
N ARG A 99 16.49 -10.09 0.39
CA ARG A 99 15.11 -9.70 0.69
C ARG A 99 15.00 -8.85 1.94
N ASP A 100 15.67 -9.24 3.03
CA ASP A 100 15.64 -8.51 4.29
C ASP A 100 16.27 -7.12 4.13
N ASN A 101 17.43 -7.05 3.46
CA ASN A 101 18.07 -5.78 3.10
C ASN A 101 17.18 -4.89 2.20
N TRP A 102 16.37 -5.46 1.30
CA TRP A 102 15.41 -4.66 0.53
C TRP A 102 14.32 -4.05 1.41
N LEU A 103 13.78 -4.80 2.36
CA LEU A 103 12.73 -4.29 3.26
C LEU A 103 13.27 -3.22 4.20
N GLU A 104 14.47 -3.40 4.76
CA GLU A 104 15.14 -2.37 5.59
C GLU A 104 15.31 -1.06 4.82
N ARG A 105 15.78 -1.15 3.57
CA ARG A 105 15.95 0.00 2.67
C ARG A 105 14.65 0.71 2.33
N LEU A 106 13.60 -0.05 2.01
CA LEU A 106 12.27 0.50 1.79
C LEU A 106 11.71 1.15 3.05
N TRP A 107 11.97 0.57 4.22
CA TRP A 107 11.48 1.09 5.49
C TRP A 107 12.15 2.44 5.80
N HIS A 108 13.47 2.52 5.65
CA HIS A 108 14.18 3.79 5.78
C HIS A 108 13.69 4.86 4.79
N ALA A 109 13.30 4.47 3.58
CA ALA A 109 12.70 5.40 2.63
C ALA A 109 11.35 5.94 3.13
N VAL A 110 10.49 5.08 3.70
CA VAL A 110 9.21 5.48 4.31
C VAL A 110 9.43 6.39 5.51
N GLU A 111 10.39 6.07 6.39
CA GLU A 111 10.72 6.91 7.54
C GLU A 111 11.14 8.31 7.10
N ALA A 112 11.98 8.41 6.07
CA ALA A 112 12.47 9.66 5.50
C ALA A 112 11.49 10.38 4.55
N ASP A 113 10.28 9.85 4.35
CA ASP A 113 9.26 10.42 3.46
C ASP A 113 8.57 11.62 4.12
N ASP A 114 9.20 12.79 4.12
CA ASP A 114 8.69 14.00 4.79
C ASP A 114 7.41 14.53 4.14
N ILE A 115 7.41 14.66 2.80
CA ILE A 115 6.19 14.83 2.02
C ILE A 115 5.74 13.44 1.61
N PRO A 116 4.51 13.00 1.96
CA PRO A 116 4.11 11.59 1.92
C PRO A 116 3.84 11.10 0.48
N TYR A 117 4.87 11.04 -0.37
CA TYR A 117 4.72 10.57 -1.75
C TYR A 117 4.69 9.05 -1.84
N ILE A 118 5.33 8.34 -0.92
CA ILE A 118 5.38 6.86 -0.90
C ILE A 118 4.59 6.28 0.27
N GLU A 119 3.67 7.04 0.87
CA GLU A 119 2.82 6.61 2.00
C GLU A 119 1.94 5.38 1.69
N MET A 120 1.69 5.08 0.41
CA MET A 120 0.97 3.89 -0.02
C MET A 120 1.84 2.63 0.01
N LEU A 121 3.17 2.74 0.03
CA LEU A 121 4.08 1.59 0.03
C LEU A 121 3.89 0.66 1.26
N PRO A 122 3.74 1.19 2.49
CA PRO A 122 3.34 0.42 3.67
C PRO A 122 2.12 -0.50 3.49
N ASP A 123 1.12 -0.16 2.67
CA ASP A 123 -0.04 -1.03 2.44
C ASP A 123 0.38 -2.38 1.80
N TYR A 124 1.53 -2.44 1.12
CA TYR A 124 2.04 -3.63 0.46
C TYR A 124 3.11 -4.39 1.25
N TRP A 125 3.31 -4.07 2.54
CA TRP A 125 4.40 -4.66 3.32
C TRP A 125 4.32 -6.18 3.41
N GLY A 126 3.13 -6.73 3.64
CA GLY A 126 2.87 -8.16 3.64
C GLY A 126 3.31 -8.85 2.34
N PRO A 127 2.78 -8.45 1.17
CA PRO A 127 3.25 -8.94 -0.13
C PRO A 127 4.77 -8.82 -0.34
N LEU A 128 5.40 -7.73 0.12
CA LEU A 128 6.85 -7.54 0.01
C LEU A 128 7.65 -8.52 0.87
N CYS A 129 7.09 -8.97 2.01
CA CYS A 129 7.68 -9.97 2.89
C CYS A 129 7.72 -11.37 2.27
N VAL A 130 6.84 -11.70 1.32
CA VAL A 130 6.75 -12.99 0.59
C VAL A 130 6.41 -14.22 1.45
N THR A 131 6.95 -14.34 2.67
CA THR A 131 6.73 -15.48 3.57
C THR A 131 6.03 -15.05 4.86
N PRO A 132 5.18 -15.90 5.46
CA PRO A 132 4.52 -15.61 6.73
C PRO A 132 5.50 -15.32 7.87
N GLU A 133 6.64 -16.00 7.91
CA GLU A 133 7.64 -15.84 8.99
C GLU A 133 8.28 -14.46 8.95
N ARG A 134 8.64 -13.99 7.75
CA ARG A 134 9.19 -12.64 7.56
C ARG A 134 8.15 -11.58 7.85
N ALA A 135 6.90 -11.81 7.43
CA ALA A 135 5.79 -10.92 7.74
C ALA A 135 5.55 -10.84 9.25
N SER A 136 5.60 -11.97 9.98
CA SER A 136 5.47 -11.99 11.43
C SER A 136 6.59 -11.21 12.11
N HIS A 137 7.84 -11.37 11.65
CA HIS A 137 8.97 -10.61 12.19
C HIS A 137 8.76 -9.09 12.05
N TRP A 138 8.37 -8.62 10.86
CA TRP A 138 8.09 -7.18 10.65
C TRP A 138 6.86 -6.71 11.43
N ALA A 139 5.84 -7.54 11.60
CA ALA A 139 4.71 -7.21 12.47
C ALA A 139 5.17 -6.95 13.92
N ASP A 140 6.06 -7.78 14.45
CA ASP A 140 6.62 -7.61 15.80
C ASP A 140 7.47 -6.34 15.93
N VAL A 141 8.21 -5.97 14.88
CA VAL A 141 8.96 -4.70 14.82
C VAL A 141 8.03 -3.50 14.94
N PHE A 142 6.86 -3.53 14.30
CA PHE A 142 5.97 -2.37 14.24
C PHE A 142 4.91 -2.27 15.34
N ILE A 143 4.45 -3.40 15.88
CA ILE A 143 3.21 -3.44 16.67
C ILE A 143 3.26 -2.59 17.94
N ASN A 144 4.41 -2.51 18.60
CA ASN A 144 4.54 -1.69 19.81
C ASN A 144 4.46 -0.20 19.50
N ALA A 145 4.99 0.25 18.35
CA ALA A 145 4.85 1.63 17.90
C ALA A 145 3.39 1.96 17.56
N VAL A 146 2.65 1.02 16.93
CA VAL A 146 1.21 1.19 16.68
C VAL A 146 0.42 1.30 17.99
N ARG A 147 0.67 0.39 18.94
CA ARG A 147 0.03 0.43 20.27
C ARG A 147 0.30 1.72 21.02
N MET A 148 1.50 2.27 20.90
CA MET A 148 1.87 3.56 21.49
C MET A 148 1.14 4.72 20.79
N ALA A 149 1.15 4.74 19.47
CA ALA A 149 0.46 5.74 18.65
C ALA A 149 -1.05 5.77 18.93
N TRP A 150 -1.65 4.62 19.29
CA TRP A 150 -3.06 4.48 19.67
C TRP A 150 -3.30 4.45 21.18
N SER A 151 -2.32 4.85 21.98
CA SER A 151 -2.46 4.90 23.43
C SER A 151 -3.61 5.84 23.85
N PRO A 152 -4.39 5.49 24.88
CA PRO A 152 -5.34 6.43 25.48
C PRO A 152 -4.63 7.59 26.20
N ASN A 153 -3.34 7.46 26.53
CA ASN A 153 -2.54 8.55 27.09
C ASN A 153 -2.21 9.57 25.98
N PRO A 154 -2.70 10.82 26.06
CA PRO A 154 -2.42 11.86 25.06
C PRO A 154 -0.93 12.17 24.87
N GLU A 155 -0.08 11.93 25.89
CA GLU A 155 1.37 12.16 25.81
C GLU A 155 2.11 11.14 24.94
N LEU A 156 1.52 9.94 24.77
CA LEU A 156 2.09 8.86 23.98
C LEU A 156 1.40 8.70 22.62
N ARG A 157 0.16 9.18 22.54
CA ARG A 157 -0.68 9.12 21.34
C ARG A 157 -0.08 9.94 20.21
N GLY A 158 -0.14 9.44 18.99
CA GLY A 158 0.41 10.13 17.83
C GLY A 158 0.12 9.43 16.51
N TYR A 159 0.85 9.85 15.49
CA TYR A 159 0.81 9.22 14.17
C TYR A 159 2.06 8.35 13.98
N PHE A 160 1.86 7.16 13.41
CA PHE A 160 2.95 6.27 13.05
C PHE A 160 2.81 5.83 11.59
N LYS A 161 3.83 6.16 10.77
CA LYS A 161 3.90 5.83 9.33
C LYS A 161 3.80 4.32 9.06
N GLY A 162 4.21 3.49 10.01
CA GLY A 162 4.24 2.03 9.87
C GLY A 162 2.93 1.33 10.24
N THR A 163 1.86 2.06 10.54
CA THR A 163 0.57 1.47 10.89
C THR A 163 0.06 0.51 9.80
N ALA A 164 0.03 0.97 8.55
CA ALA A 164 -0.36 0.15 7.40
C ALA A 164 0.60 -1.03 7.19
N ALA A 165 1.91 -0.84 7.36
CA ALA A 165 2.91 -1.90 7.25
C ALA A 165 2.71 -3.00 8.30
N CYS A 166 2.39 -2.62 9.55
CA CYS A 166 2.05 -3.54 10.63
C CYS A 166 0.82 -4.38 10.28
N LEU A 167 -0.28 -3.75 9.89
CA LEU A 167 -1.53 -4.44 9.56
C LEU A 167 -1.38 -5.36 8.33
N SER A 168 -0.66 -4.90 7.30
CA SER A 168 -0.32 -5.68 6.10
C SER A 168 0.54 -6.90 6.42
N ALA A 169 1.53 -6.73 7.31
CA ALA A 169 2.41 -7.80 7.77
C ALA A 169 1.67 -8.83 8.64
N LEU A 170 0.84 -8.38 9.60
CA LEU A 170 -0.01 -9.27 10.41
C LEU A 170 -0.92 -10.14 9.55
N LEU A 171 -1.54 -9.55 8.51
CA LEU A 171 -2.47 -10.25 7.63
C LEU A 171 -1.75 -11.35 6.85
N THR A 172 -0.56 -11.03 6.33
CA THR A 172 0.27 -12.00 5.59
C THR A 172 0.84 -13.09 6.48
N ALA A 173 1.12 -12.77 7.75
CA ALA A 173 1.51 -13.74 8.76
C ALA A 173 0.37 -14.67 9.22
N GLY A 174 -0.88 -14.39 8.82
CA GLY A 174 -2.07 -15.11 9.29
C GLY A 174 -2.48 -14.77 10.72
N ARG A 175 -1.91 -13.72 11.31
CA ARG A 175 -2.19 -13.23 12.68
C ARG A 175 -3.49 -12.39 12.70
N ASN A 176 -4.56 -12.96 12.15
CA ASN A 176 -5.81 -12.26 11.86
C ASN A 176 -6.55 -11.79 13.13
N ALA A 177 -6.54 -12.61 14.19
CA ALA A 177 -7.15 -12.24 15.47
C ALA A 177 -6.48 -10.99 16.07
N GLU A 178 -5.15 -10.90 15.96
CA GLU A 178 -4.38 -9.78 16.50
C GLU A 178 -4.64 -8.46 15.74
N ILE A 179 -4.99 -8.53 14.45
CA ILE A 179 -5.47 -7.34 13.71
C ILE A 179 -6.75 -6.81 14.35
N VAL A 180 -7.72 -7.69 14.62
CA VAL A 180 -9.01 -7.30 15.20
C VAL A 180 -8.80 -6.71 16.59
N GLU A 181 -8.01 -7.37 17.44
CA GLU A 181 -7.67 -6.90 18.80
C GLU A 181 -6.91 -5.56 18.78
N LEU A 182 -6.00 -5.37 17.81
CA LEU A 182 -5.26 -4.12 17.68
C LEU A 182 -6.19 -2.97 17.28
N LEU A 183 -7.11 -3.21 16.34
CA LEU A 183 -8.09 -2.22 15.87
C LEU A 183 -9.11 -1.80 16.93
N GLU A 184 -9.37 -2.61 17.96
CA GLU A 184 -10.18 -2.21 19.12
C GLU A 184 -9.54 -1.06 19.92
N ARG A 185 -8.21 -0.91 19.82
CA ARG A 185 -7.47 0.18 20.45
C ARG A 185 -7.40 1.43 19.58
N ALA A 186 -7.76 1.33 18.30
CA ALA A 186 -7.67 2.46 17.39
C ALA A 186 -8.56 3.61 17.91
N PRO A 187 -8.03 4.83 18.03
CA PRO A 187 -8.79 5.91 18.65
C PRO A 187 -9.91 6.46 17.75
N HIS A 188 -9.86 6.14 16.46
CA HIS A 188 -10.84 6.50 15.45
C HIS A 188 -11.13 5.28 14.57
N LYS A 189 -12.28 5.31 13.89
CA LYS A 189 -12.72 4.23 13.00
C LYS A 189 -12.36 4.49 11.55
N PHE A 190 -11.18 5.04 11.26
CA PHE A 190 -10.86 5.39 9.88
C PHE A 190 -10.82 4.16 9.00
N TRP A 191 -11.43 4.27 7.82
CA TRP A 191 -11.49 3.17 6.87
C TRP A 191 -10.11 2.64 6.47
N GLN A 192 -9.09 3.50 6.42
CA GLN A 192 -7.72 3.11 6.05
C GLN A 192 -7.14 2.04 6.97
N GLU A 193 -7.50 2.02 8.26
CA GLU A 193 -7.13 0.93 9.15
C GLU A 193 -8.19 -0.18 9.17
N ARG A 194 -9.47 0.18 9.16
CA ARG A 194 -10.57 -0.80 9.27
C ARG A 194 -10.68 -1.75 8.08
N LYS A 195 -10.23 -1.35 6.88
CA LYS A 195 -10.10 -2.26 5.72
C LYS A 195 -9.28 -3.50 6.05
N TRP A 196 -8.30 -3.41 6.96
CA TRP A 196 -7.50 -4.56 7.42
C TRP A 196 -8.28 -5.49 8.34
N GLY A 197 -9.14 -4.95 9.21
CA GLY A 197 -10.04 -5.74 10.05
C GLY A 197 -11.07 -6.52 9.21
N VAL A 198 -11.60 -5.90 8.16
CA VAL A 198 -12.46 -6.58 7.17
C VAL A 198 -11.72 -7.76 6.54
N LYS A 199 -10.52 -7.54 6.01
CA LYS A 199 -9.68 -8.60 5.42
C LYS A 199 -9.38 -9.73 6.42
N ALA A 200 -9.05 -9.39 7.66
CA ALA A 200 -8.76 -10.36 8.72
C ALA A 200 -9.99 -11.22 9.05
N LEU A 201 -11.17 -10.61 9.19
CA LEU A 201 -12.43 -11.32 9.44
C LEU A 201 -12.80 -12.25 8.28
N LEU A 202 -12.58 -11.82 7.03
CA LEU A 202 -12.77 -12.67 5.85
C LEU A 202 -11.80 -13.85 5.82
N ALA A 203 -10.53 -13.64 6.15
CA ALA A 203 -9.54 -14.71 6.25
C ALA A 203 -9.86 -15.71 7.37
N MET A 204 -10.64 -15.30 8.39
CA MET A 204 -11.18 -16.17 9.43
C MET A 204 -12.52 -16.84 9.05
N GLY A 205 -13.03 -16.62 7.84
CA GLY A 205 -14.32 -17.15 7.37
C GLY A 205 -15.56 -16.43 7.94
N LYS A 206 -15.39 -15.29 8.61
CA LYS A 206 -16.45 -14.56 9.33
C LYS A 206 -17.13 -13.50 8.45
N LYS A 207 -17.65 -13.88 7.28
CA LYS A 207 -18.19 -12.94 6.27
C LYS A 207 -19.26 -11.98 6.80
N ALA A 208 -20.22 -12.47 7.57
CA ALA A 208 -21.27 -11.62 8.14
C ALA A 208 -20.73 -10.62 9.18
N GLU A 209 -19.68 -10.97 9.92
CA GLU A 209 -19.01 -10.07 10.84
C GLU A 209 -18.19 -9.03 10.09
N ALA A 210 -17.48 -9.43 9.03
CA ALA A 210 -16.74 -8.52 8.14
C ALA A 210 -17.66 -7.45 7.53
N LEU A 211 -18.84 -7.84 7.04
CA LEU A 211 -19.84 -6.91 6.50
C LEU A 211 -20.30 -5.89 7.56
N ARG A 212 -20.65 -6.35 8.76
CA ARG A 212 -21.03 -5.45 9.87
C ARG A 212 -19.87 -4.55 10.29
N PHE A 213 -18.65 -5.07 10.28
CA PHE A 213 -17.44 -4.33 10.65
C PHE A 213 -17.15 -3.21 9.64
N ALA A 214 -17.35 -3.47 8.35
CA ALA A 214 -17.24 -2.49 7.27
C ALA A 214 -18.30 -1.39 7.41
N GLU A 215 -19.58 -1.76 7.53
CA GLU A 215 -20.69 -0.81 7.71
C GLU A 215 -20.53 0.08 8.95
N ASN A 216 -19.97 -0.45 10.05
CA ASN A 216 -19.69 0.32 11.27
C ASN A 216 -18.54 1.33 11.10
N SER A 217 -17.87 1.32 9.94
CA SER A 217 -16.82 2.31 9.61
C SER A 217 -17.39 3.54 8.92
N ARG A 218 -18.68 3.57 8.56
CA ARG A 218 -19.32 4.74 7.94
C ARG A 218 -19.38 5.93 8.89
N GLY A 219 -19.36 7.14 8.36
CA GLY A 219 -19.37 8.35 9.16
C GLY A 219 -18.80 9.58 8.47
N LEU A 220 -18.70 10.67 9.25
CA LEU A 220 -18.22 11.94 8.74
C LEU A 220 -16.79 11.82 8.20
N ASN A 221 -16.58 12.22 6.94
CA ASN A 221 -15.30 12.19 6.20
C ASN A 221 -14.78 10.79 5.83
N GLU A 222 -15.57 9.74 6.03
CA GLU A 222 -15.18 8.39 5.62
C GLU A 222 -15.43 8.18 4.12
N PRO A 223 -14.62 7.35 3.44
CA PRO A 223 -14.77 7.09 2.02
C PRO A 223 -15.91 6.09 1.78
N GLU A 224 -17.15 6.58 1.85
CA GLU A 224 -18.39 5.77 1.70
C GLU A 224 -18.36 4.86 0.45
N LEU A 225 -17.80 5.35 -0.66
CA LEU A 225 -17.59 4.56 -1.88
C LEU A 225 -16.74 3.31 -1.63
N MET A 226 -15.58 3.45 -0.97
CA MET A 226 -14.68 2.31 -0.69
C MET A 226 -15.27 1.34 0.34
N ILE A 227 -16.07 1.84 1.29
CA ILE A 227 -16.79 1.01 2.25
C ILE A 227 -17.84 0.19 1.49
N SER A 228 -18.62 0.82 0.61
CA SER A 228 -19.61 0.16 -0.22
C SER A 228 -19.00 -0.85 -1.19
N GLU A 229 -17.86 -0.55 -1.82
CA GLU A 229 -17.12 -1.53 -2.64
C GLU A 229 -16.78 -2.79 -1.84
N ALA A 230 -16.25 -2.65 -0.63
CA ALA A 230 -15.94 -3.79 0.23
C ALA A 230 -17.20 -4.55 0.67
N CYS A 231 -18.28 -3.84 1.02
CA CYS A 231 -19.54 -4.48 1.41
C CYS A 231 -20.20 -5.23 0.25
N GLU A 232 -20.15 -4.67 -0.97
CA GLU A 232 -20.64 -5.29 -2.20
C GLU A 232 -19.87 -6.58 -2.50
N GLU A 233 -18.54 -6.52 -2.49
CA GLU A 233 -17.66 -7.67 -2.74
C GLU A 233 -17.97 -8.82 -1.77
N ILE A 234 -18.11 -8.54 -0.47
CA ILE A 234 -18.45 -9.56 0.55
C ILE A 234 -19.78 -10.24 0.23
N LEU A 235 -20.81 -9.49 -0.19
CA LEU A 235 -22.11 -10.06 -0.53
C LEU A 235 -22.08 -10.87 -1.82
N LEU A 236 -21.38 -10.38 -2.85
CA LEU A 236 -21.21 -11.08 -4.12
C LEU A 236 -20.48 -12.42 -3.92
N GLU A 237 -19.38 -12.43 -3.18
CA GLU A 237 -18.65 -13.65 -2.82
C GLU A 237 -19.47 -14.60 -1.92
N SER A 238 -20.55 -14.12 -1.32
CA SER A 238 -21.48 -14.92 -0.52
C SER A 238 -22.69 -15.39 -1.33
N GLY A 239 -22.74 -15.11 -2.64
CA GLY A 239 -23.87 -15.46 -3.52
C GLY A 239 -25.12 -14.60 -3.29
N MET A 240 -25.00 -13.48 -2.58
CA MET A 240 -26.11 -12.59 -2.21
C MET A 240 -26.25 -11.41 -3.20
N ALA A 241 -26.25 -11.71 -4.50
CA ALA A 241 -26.19 -10.69 -5.56
C ALA A 241 -27.36 -9.68 -5.51
N GLU A 242 -28.57 -10.14 -5.21
CA GLU A 242 -29.76 -9.26 -5.07
C GLU A 242 -29.60 -8.22 -3.95
N GLU A 243 -29.03 -8.64 -2.82
CA GLU A 243 -28.80 -7.74 -1.68
C GLU A 243 -27.63 -6.78 -1.97
N ALA A 244 -26.57 -7.28 -2.62
CA ALA A 244 -25.45 -6.47 -3.08
C ALA A 244 -25.93 -5.36 -4.03
N TYR A 245 -26.74 -5.73 -5.02
CA TYR A 245 -27.34 -4.81 -5.97
C TYR A 245 -28.22 -3.77 -5.28
N ARG A 246 -29.13 -4.21 -4.39
CA ARG A 246 -30.09 -3.32 -3.72
C ARG A 246 -29.40 -2.29 -2.83
N ARG A 247 -28.30 -2.66 -2.16
CA ARG A 247 -27.69 -1.83 -1.10
C ARG A 247 -26.50 -1.03 -1.55
N TYR A 248 -25.64 -1.61 -2.39
CA TYR A 248 -24.31 -1.04 -2.63
C TYR A 248 -24.03 -0.72 -4.09
N ALA A 249 -24.71 -1.34 -5.06
CA ALA A 249 -24.35 -1.22 -6.46
C ALA A 249 -24.18 0.22 -6.95
N ILE A 250 -25.06 1.16 -6.55
CA ILE A 250 -24.93 2.56 -6.99
C ILE A 250 -23.69 3.22 -6.40
N GLU A 251 -23.50 3.12 -5.08
CA GLU A 251 -22.41 3.81 -4.38
C GLU A 251 -21.05 3.18 -4.69
N ALA A 252 -20.96 1.84 -4.65
CA ALA A 252 -19.76 1.08 -4.95
C ALA A 252 -19.28 1.28 -6.40
N ASN A 253 -20.21 1.46 -7.34
CA ASN A 253 -19.88 1.54 -8.76
C ASN A 253 -19.91 2.96 -9.33
N GLN A 254 -19.98 3.99 -8.49
CA GLN A 254 -20.04 5.38 -8.94
C GLN A 254 -18.80 5.74 -9.78
N LYS A 255 -19.04 6.23 -11.00
CA LYS A 255 -18.00 6.75 -11.92
C LYS A 255 -18.29 8.19 -12.31
N ASN A 256 -17.36 8.80 -13.05
CA ASN A 256 -17.47 10.19 -13.52
C ASN A 256 -18.68 10.48 -14.43
N THR A 257 -19.34 9.45 -14.96
CA THR A 257 -20.57 9.61 -15.76
C THR A 257 -21.61 8.57 -15.38
N TYR A 258 -22.90 8.92 -15.56
CA TYR A 258 -24.01 7.99 -15.34
C TYR A 258 -23.94 6.75 -16.23
N LEU A 259 -23.51 6.90 -17.48
CA LEU A 259 -23.34 5.76 -18.39
C LEU A 259 -22.23 4.82 -17.92
N ALA A 260 -21.10 5.36 -17.42
CA ALA A 260 -20.03 4.53 -16.88
C ALA A 260 -20.44 3.84 -15.58
N THR A 261 -21.22 4.52 -14.74
CA THR A 261 -21.79 3.94 -13.50
C THR A 261 -22.76 2.81 -13.83
N PHE A 262 -23.71 3.04 -14.74
CA PHE A 262 -24.65 2.01 -15.19
C PHE A 262 -23.92 0.77 -15.72
N ARG A 263 -22.92 0.96 -16.60
CA ARG A 263 -22.11 -0.13 -17.16
C ARG A 263 -21.26 -0.89 -16.15
N ALA A 264 -20.97 -0.30 -14.99
CA ALA A 264 -20.23 -0.98 -13.93
C ALA A 264 -21.17 -1.86 -13.06
N ILE A 265 -22.48 -1.57 -13.06
CA ILE A 265 -23.49 -2.29 -12.29
C ILE A 265 -24.08 -3.48 -13.08
N VAL A 266 -24.27 -3.33 -14.40
CA VAL A 266 -24.97 -4.31 -15.25
C VAL A 266 -24.06 -5.31 -15.95
#